data_AF-A0A258CFA9-F1
#
_entry.id   AF-A0A258CFA9-F1
#
_cell.length_a   1.000
_cell.length_b   1.000
_cell.length_c   1.000
_cell.angle_alpha   90.00
_cell.angle_beta   90.00
_cell.angle_gamma   90.00
#
_symmetry.space_group_name_H-M   'P 1'
#
loop_
_entity.id
_entity.type
_entity.pdbx_description
1 polymer ?
#
loop_
_entity_poly.entity_id
_entity_poly.type
_entity_poly.pdbx_seq_one_letter_code
_entity_poly.pdbx_strand_id
1 'polypeptide(L)'
;MSLIIEKDFSLKPFNTFAVEARARYFAQAHDDQEVREALAAAQRLGLPLRVLGGGSNLLFTSDVEALVVRLVSRGIRVLSDEGDHVVLEAEAGEPWHPFVLHSLELGLAGLENLSLIPGTVGAAPIQNVGAYGVEISD
;
A
#
# COMPACT_ATOMS: atom_id res chain seq x y z
N MET A 1 10.66 -13.04 -6.87
CA MET A 1 11.40 -13.11 -8.17
C MET A 1 12.45 -12.01 -8.12
N SER A 2 13.15 -11.63 -9.19
CA SER A 2 13.95 -10.39 -9.17
C SER A 2 13.07 -9.19 -9.51
N LEU A 3 13.26 -8.08 -8.82
CA LEU A 3 12.52 -6.84 -9.06
C LEU A 3 12.65 -6.36 -10.52
N ILE A 4 11.50 -6.08 -11.16
CA ILE A 4 11.45 -5.49 -12.51
C ILE A 4 11.34 -3.97 -12.36
N ILE A 5 12.23 -3.24 -13.05
CA ILE A 5 12.28 -1.78 -13.04
C ILE A 5 12.03 -1.24 -14.45
N GLU A 6 10.98 -0.46 -14.59
CA GLU A 6 10.59 0.23 -15.82
C GLU A 6 11.09 1.67 -15.80
N LYS A 7 11.47 2.20 -16.97
CA LYS A 7 11.91 3.58 -17.15
C LYS A 7 10.77 4.41 -17.71
N ASP A 8 10.72 5.69 -17.33
CA ASP A 8 9.83 6.68 -17.92
C ASP A 8 8.37 6.18 -17.96
N PHE A 9 7.80 5.94 -16.78
CA PHE A 9 6.56 5.18 -16.61
C PHE A 9 5.40 6.09 -16.20
N SER A 10 4.22 5.95 -16.82
CA SER A 10 3.04 6.77 -16.50
C SER A 10 2.46 6.39 -15.13
N LEU A 11 2.30 7.39 -14.27
CA LEU A 11 1.68 7.26 -12.95
C LEU A 11 0.18 7.57 -12.96
N LYS A 12 -0.39 7.96 -14.12
CA LYS A 12 -1.81 8.30 -14.27
C LYS A 12 -2.76 7.21 -13.73
N PRO A 13 -2.57 5.91 -14.04
CA PRO A 13 -3.48 4.88 -13.53
C PRO A 13 -3.21 4.51 -12.06
N PHE A 14 -2.20 5.11 -11.42
CA PHE A 14 -1.78 4.80 -10.04
C PHE A 14 -1.98 5.98 -9.08
N ASN A 15 -2.85 6.93 -9.43
CA ASN A 15 -3.36 7.93 -8.51
C ASN A 15 -4.84 8.22 -8.79
N THR A 16 -5.64 8.40 -7.75
CA THR A 16 -7.10 8.55 -7.88
C THR A 16 -7.53 9.88 -8.50
N PHE A 17 -6.66 10.90 -8.45
CA PHE A 17 -6.88 12.15 -9.20
C PHE A 17 -6.69 11.99 -10.72
N ALA A 18 -6.09 10.88 -11.17
CA ALA A 18 -5.71 10.64 -12.56
C ALA A 18 -4.87 11.76 -13.18
N VAL A 19 -4.02 12.41 -12.37
CA VAL A 19 -3.07 13.41 -12.85
C VAL A 19 -2.05 12.75 -13.76
N GLU A 20 -1.81 13.39 -14.90
CA GLU A 20 -0.72 13.04 -15.80
C GLU A 20 0.63 13.40 -15.15
N ALA A 21 1.36 12.37 -14.74
CA ALA A 21 2.73 12.46 -14.25
C ALA A 21 3.48 11.18 -14.62
N ARG A 22 4.79 11.28 -14.75
CA ARG A 22 5.68 10.15 -15.06
C ARG A 22 6.68 9.95 -13.95
N ALA A 23 6.99 8.69 -13.63
CA ALA A 23 8.14 8.34 -12.80
C ALA A 23 9.36 8.11 -13.67
N ARG A 24 10.52 8.64 -13.26
CA ARG A 24 11.79 8.32 -13.93
C ARG A 24 12.04 6.82 -13.95
N TYR A 25 11.80 6.17 -12.81
CA TYR A 25 11.79 4.72 -12.68
C TYR A 25 10.57 4.27 -11.88
N PHE A 26 9.98 3.15 -12.27
CA PHE A 26 8.86 2.54 -11.59
C PHE A 26 9.12 1.05 -11.36
N ALA A 27 8.68 0.52 -10.22
CA ALA A 27 8.71 -0.89 -9.94
C ALA A 27 7.51 -1.29 -9.06
N GLN A 28 7.13 -2.56 -9.14
CA GLN A 28 6.16 -3.16 -8.23
C GLN A 28 6.89 -4.18 -7.36
N ALA A 29 6.70 -4.08 -6.04
CA ALA A 29 7.31 -4.99 -5.08
C ALA A 29 6.24 -5.90 -4.47
N HIS A 30 6.43 -7.21 -4.64
CA HIS A 30 5.50 -8.25 -4.18
C HIS A 30 5.86 -8.84 -2.82
N ASP A 31 7.09 -8.62 -2.35
CA ASP A 31 7.59 -9.13 -1.07
C ASP A 31 8.71 -8.23 -0.52
N ASP A 32 9.14 -8.53 0.71
CA ASP A 32 10.23 -7.82 1.40
C ASP A 32 11.55 -7.85 0.64
N GLN A 33 11.82 -8.93 -0.10
CA GLN A 33 13.05 -9.08 -0.85
C GLN A 33 13.08 -8.08 -2.02
N GLU A 34 11.98 -7.95 -2.75
CA GLU A 34 11.81 -6.99 -3.83
C GLU A 34 11.83 -5.53 -3.32
N VAL A 35 11.34 -5.26 -2.10
CA VAL A 35 11.51 -3.95 -1.45
C VAL A 35 12.99 -3.64 -1.17
N ARG A 36 13.76 -4.61 -0.67
CA ARG A 36 15.20 -4.46 -0.43
C ARG A 36 15.97 -4.25 -1.73
N GLU A 37 15.59 -4.96 -2.79
CA GLU A 37 16.15 -4.77 -4.13
C GLU A 37 15.86 -3.36 -4.66
N ALA A 38 14.66 -2.83 -4.42
CA ALA A 38 14.31 -1.47 -4.82
C ALA A 38 15.14 -0.42 -4.09
N LEU A 39 15.34 -0.59 -2.78
CA LEU A 39 16.20 0.28 -1.97
C LEU A 39 17.64 0.28 -2.49
N ALA A 40 18.20 -0.89 -2.77
CA ALA A 40 19.54 -1.02 -3.34
C ALA A 40 19.64 -0.42 -4.75
N ALA A 41 18.60 -0.60 -5.58
CA ALA A 41 18.54 -0.03 -6.91
C ALA A 41 18.49 1.51 -6.89
N ALA A 42 17.66 2.10 -6.02
CA ALA A 42 17.58 3.55 -5.83
C ALA A 42 18.95 4.13 -5.42
N GLN A 43 19.64 3.48 -4.47
CA GLN A 43 20.98 3.87 -4.05
C GLN A 43 21.99 3.83 -5.20
N ARG A 44 22.01 2.74 -5.97
CA ARG A 44 22.91 2.58 -7.14
C ARG A 44 22.62 3.59 -8.25
N LEU A 45 21.36 3.96 -8.44
CA LEU A 45 20.92 4.96 -9.42
C LEU A 45 21.16 6.40 -8.93
N GLY A 46 21.47 6.61 -7.66
CA GLY A 46 21.61 7.93 -7.06
C GLY A 46 20.30 8.72 -7.04
N LEU A 47 19.16 8.02 -6.91
CA LEU A 47 17.83 8.63 -6.92
C LEU A 47 17.11 8.41 -5.60
N PRO A 48 16.21 9.33 -5.19
CA PRO A 48 15.27 9.07 -4.11
C PRO A 48 14.39 7.85 -4.42
N LEU A 49 13.94 7.16 -3.38
CA LEU A 49 12.88 6.17 -3.46
C LEU A 49 11.58 6.78 -2.94
N ARG A 50 10.47 6.59 -3.66
CA ARG A 50 9.13 7.02 -3.26
C ARG A 50 8.22 5.80 -3.22
N VAL A 51 7.59 5.55 -2.07
CA VAL A 51 6.65 4.43 -1.90
C VAL A 51 5.26 4.86 -2.37
N LEU A 52 4.55 3.95 -3.04
CA LEU A 52 3.19 4.14 -3.51
C LEU A 52 2.32 2.94 -3.07
N GLY A 53 1.19 3.22 -2.42
CA GLY A 53 0.14 2.23 -2.19
C GLY A 53 -0.87 2.21 -3.34
N GLY A 54 -2.13 2.54 -3.03
CA GLY A 54 -3.19 2.73 -4.02
C GLY A 54 -3.24 4.12 -4.68
N GLY A 55 -2.44 5.08 -4.20
CA GLY A 55 -2.45 6.46 -4.71
C GLY A 55 -3.75 7.22 -4.44
N SER A 56 -4.49 6.84 -3.39
CA SER A 56 -5.79 7.42 -3.03
C SER A 56 -5.71 8.72 -2.23
N ASN A 57 -4.56 8.99 -1.61
CA ASN A 57 -4.27 10.24 -0.91
C ASN A 57 -2.92 10.82 -1.36
N LEU A 58 -2.79 11.04 -2.66
CA LEU A 58 -1.57 11.58 -3.27
C LEU A 58 -1.95 12.53 -4.40
N LEU A 59 -1.22 13.65 -4.49
CA LEU A 59 -1.33 14.59 -5.59
C LEU A 59 0.04 14.78 -6.22
N PHE A 60 0.18 14.37 -7.49
CA PHE A 60 1.37 14.69 -8.27
C PHE A 60 1.25 16.12 -8.80
N THR A 61 2.33 16.90 -8.66
CA THR A 61 2.41 18.30 -9.14
C THR A 61 3.38 18.47 -10.31
N SER A 62 4.16 17.43 -10.60
CA SER A 62 5.13 17.34 -11.69
C SER A 62 5.50 15.88 -11.91
N ASP A 63 6.29 15.61 -12.95
CA ASP A 63 7.00 14.34 -13.08
C ASP A 63 7.87 14.07 -11.85
N VAL A 64 8.03 12.79 -11.52
CA VAL A 64 8.65 12.31 -10.29
C VAL A 64 10.04 11.80 -10.60
N GLU A 65 11.04 12.59 -10.22
CA GLU A 65 12.45 12.29 -10.44
C GLU A 65 13.02 11.35 -9.36
N ALA A 66 12.47 10.14 -9.31
CA ALA A 66 12.74 9.11 -8.31
C ALA A 66 12.53 7.69 -8.88
N LEU A 67 12.92 6.68 -8.10
CA LEU A 67 12.36 5.33 -8.21
C LEU A 67 11.06 5.27 -7.40
N VAL A 68 9.93 5.21 -8.10
CA VAL A 68 8.62 4.99 -7.47
C VAL A 68 8.39 3.49 -7.33
N VAL A 69 8.14 3.03 -6.11
CA VAL A 69 7.92 1.62 -5.80
C VAL A 69 6.50 1.44 -5.30
N ARG A 70 5.69 0.73 -6.07
CA ARG A 70 4.34 0.37 -5.67
C ARG A 70 4.35 -0.93 -4.85
N LEU A 71 3.81 -0.90 -3.65
CA LEU A 71 3.67 -2.10 -2.82
C LEU A 71 2.43 -2.90 -3.28
N VAL A 72 2.66 -4.14 -3.67
CA VAL A 72 1.63 -5.07 -4.17
C VAL A 72 1.75 -6.45 -3.52
N SER A 73 2.41 -6.53 -2.36
CA SER A 73 2.44 -7.72 -1.52
C SER A 73 1.04 -8.15 -1.09
N ARG A 74 0.87 -9.46 -0.88
CA ARG A 74 -0.40 -10.12 -0.58
C ARG A 74 -0.21 -11.19 0.48
N GLY A 75 -1.19 -11.31 1.37
CA GLY A 75 -1.16 -12.22 2.50
C GLY A 75 -1.97 -11.64 3.63
N ILE A 76 -2.97 -12.40 4.10
CA ILE A 76 -3.72 -12.11 5.31
C ILE A 76 -3.72 -13.38 6.13
N ARG A 77 -3.39 -13.30 7.42
CA ARG A 77 -3.35 -14.44 8.33
C ARG A 77 -3.76 -14.06 9.76
N VAL A 78 -4.40 -15.00 10.44
CA VAL A 78 -4.63 -14.94 11.88
C VAL A 78 -3.33 -15.34 12.59
N LEU A 79 -2.80 -14.46 13.43
CA LEU A 79 -1.62 -14.73 14.25
C LEU A 79 -1.99 -15.37 15.59
N SER A 80 -3.09 -14.94 16.19
CA SER A 80 -3.66 -15.53 17.42
C SER A 80 -5.17 -15.32 17.48
N ASP A 81 -5.83 -16.23 18.20
CA ASP A 81 -7.26 -16.19 18.52
C ASP A 81 -7.42 -16.65 19.97
N GLU A 82 -7.80 -15.72 20.84
CA GLU A 82 -8.01 -15.93 22.27
C GLU A 82 -9.51 -16.00 22.63
N GLY A 83 -10.39 -16.04 21.62
CA GLY A 83 -11.84 -16.13 21.75
C GLY A 83 -12.54 -14.77 21.72
N ASP A 84 -12.16 -13.83 22.59
CA ASP A 84 -12.68 -12.45 22.60
C ASP A 84 -11.76 -11.45 21.87
N HIS A 85 -10.55 -11.88 21.52
CA HIS A 85 -9.56 -11.08 20.80
C HIS A 85 -8.87 -11.91 19.71
N VAL A 86 -8.75 -11.34 18.52
CA VAL A 86 -8.09 -11.95 17.37
C VAL A 86 -7.07 -10.99 16.80
N VAL A 87 -5.83 -11.45 16.62
CA VAL A 87 -4.76 -10.67 15.98
C VAL A 87 -4.67 -11.07 14.52
N LEU A 88 -5.03 -10.14 13.63
CA LEU A 88 -4.83 -10.28 12.20
C LEU A 88 -3.54 -9.59 11.75
N GLU A 89 -2.86 -10.22 10.81
CA GLU A 89 -1.76 -9.63 10.06
C GLU A 89 -2.11 -9.59 8.58
N ALA A 90 -1.81 -8.48 7.93
CA ALA A 90 -2.01 -8.29 6.50
C ALA A 90 -0.82 -7.58 5.87
N GLU A 91 -0.47 -8.02 4.67
CA GLU A 91 0.64 -7.48 3.88
C GLU A 91 0.35 -6.05 3.41
N ALA A 92 1.39 -5.22 3.33
CA ALA A 92 1.27 -3.78 3.06
C ALA A 92 0.52 -3.44 1.74
N GLY A 93 0.63 -4.30 0.74
CA GLY A 93 -0.03 -4.11 -0.55
C GLY A 93 -1.52 -4.43 -0.56
N GLU A 94 -2.07 -5.13 0.45
CA GLU A 94 -3.46 -5.60 0.43
C GLU A 94 -4.44 -4.44 0.22
N PRO A 95 -5.42 -4.54 -0.70
CA PRO A 95 -6.43 -3.50 -0.86
C PRO A 95 -7.27 -3.37 0.43
N TRP A 96 -7.42 -2.14 0.92
CA TRP A 96 -8.02 -1.89 2.24
C TRP A 96 -9.43 -2.46 2.38
N HIS A 97 -10.35 -2.09 1.49
CA HIS A 97 -11.73 -2.54 1.64
C HIS A 97 -11.92 -4.07 1.52
N PRO A 98 -11.27 -4.77 0.57
CA PRO A 98 -11.23 -6.24 0.59
C PRO A 98 -10.68 -6.84 1.89
N PHE A 99 -9.69 -6.22 2.52
CA PHE A 99 -9.20 -6.65 3.84
C PHE A 99 -10.28 -6.49 4.93
N VAL A 100 -11.01 -5.36 4.95
CA VAL A 100 -12.17 -5.17 5.85
C VAL A 100 -13.24 -6.23 5.63
N LEU A 101 -13.57 -6.54 4.36
CA LEU A 101 -14.55 -7.60 4.07
C LEU A 101 -14.07 -8.97 4.55
N HIS A 102 -12.78 -9.27 4.37
CA HIS A 102 -12.20 -10.52 4.84
C HIS A 102 -12.31 -10.68 6.38
N SER A 103 -12.07 -9.62 7.16
CA SER A 103 -12.24 -9.69 8.61
C SER A 103 -13.70 -9.94 8.99
N LEU A 104 -14.65 -9.32 8.29
CA LEU A 104 -16.08 -9.51 8.53
C LEU A 104 -16.56 -10.92 8.13
N GLU A 105 -16.02 -11.50 7.06
CA GLU A 105 -16.29 -12.88 6.64
C GLU A 105 -15.82 -13.92 7.68
N LEU A 106 -14.75 -13.59 8.43
CA LEU A 106 -14.29 -14.37 9.58
C LEU A 106 -15.15 -14.16 10.84
N GLY A 107 -16.15 -13.28 10.80
CA GLY A 107 -17.00 -12.94 11.94
C GLY A 107 -16.35 -11.99 12.95
N LEU A 108 -15.27 -11.32 12.57
CA LEU A 108 -14.56 -10.36 13.42
C LEU A 108 -15.19 -8.97 13.32
N ALA A 109 -15.12 -8.21 14.40
CA ALA A 109 -15.60 -6.82 14.49
C ALA A 109 -14.43 -5.87 14.80
N GLY A 110 -14.58 -4.59 14.43
CA GLY A 110 -13.63 -3.51 14.67
C GLY A 110 -13.31 -2.67 13.43
N LEU A 111 -13.43 -3.25 12.22
CA LEU A 111 -13.07 -2.57 10.97
C LEU A 111 -14.28 -2.11 10.13
N GLU A 112 -15.50 -2.46 10.51
CA GLU A 112 -16.72 -2.19 9.75
C GLU A 112 -16.92 -0.71 9.44
N ASN A 113 -16.60 0.19 10.38
CA ASN A 113 -16.69 1.64 10.22
C ASN A 113 -15.70 2.16 9.17
N LEU A 114 -14.64 1.41 8.88
CA LEU A 114 -13.60 1.78 7.92
C LEU A 114 -13.85 1.18 6.53
N SER A 115 -15.04 0.61 6.29
CA SER A 115 -15.44 0.05 5.01
C SER A 115 -15.36 1.07 3.86
N LEU A 116 -15.11 0.57 2.65
CA LEU A 116 -15.02 1.32 1.39
C LEU A 116 -13.93 2.40 1.28
N ILE A 117 -13.09 2.59 2.30
CA ILE A 117 -11.95 3.50 2.20
C ILE A 117 -10.97 2.98 1.13
N PRO A 118 -10.57 3.80 0.14
CA PRO A 118 -9.63 3.38 -0.89
C PRO A 118 -8.20 3.39 -0.36
N GLY A 119 -7.35 2.51 -0.90
CA GLY A 119 -5.94 2.46 -0.56
C GLY A 119 -5.50 1.04 -0.24
N THR A 120 -4.40 0.93 0.49
CA THR A 120 -3.82 -0.35 0.90
C THR A 120 -3.61 -0.40 2.40
N VAL A 121 -3.54 -1.60 2.96
CA VAL A 121 -3.30 -1.84 4.39
C VAL A 121 -2.05 -1.11 4.89
N GLY A 122 -0.94 -1.16 4.13
CA GLY A 122 0.30 -0.49 4.52
C GLY A 122 0.23 1.04 4.52
N ALA A 123 -0.77 1.63 3.86
CA ALA A 123 -1.00 3.08 3.87
C ALA A 123 -1.92 3.52 5.02
N ALA A 124 -2.77 2.63 5.54
CA ALA A 124 -3.72 2.91 6.60
C ALA A 124 -3.09 3.53 7.87
N PRO A 125 -1.97 3.00 8.42
CA PRO A 125 -1.36 3.57 9.62
C PRO A 125 -0.64 4.90 9.36
N ILE A 126 -0.26 5.22 8.11
CA ILE A 126 0.50 6.45 7.79
C ILE A 126 -0.34 7.70 8.08
N GLN A 127 -1.65 7.61 7.91
CA GLN A 127 -2.57 8.72 8.12
C GLN A 127 -3.53 8.52 9.28
N ASN A 128 -3.36 7.43 10.04
CA ASN A 128 -4.35 6.95 10.99
C ASN A 128 -5.77 7.00 10.39
N VAL A 129 -5.98 6.25 9.30
CA VAL A 129 -7.23 6.29 8.53
C VAL A 129 -8.45 6.18 9.47
N GLY A 130 -9.44 7.03 9.28
CA GLY A 130 -10.61 7.05 10.15
C GLY A 130 -11.90 7.42 9.40
N ALA A 131 -13.00 6.84 9.85
CA ALA A 131 -14.35 7.13 9.36
C ALA A 131 -15.40 6.70 10.38
N TYR A 132 -16.55 7.39 10.37
CA TYR A 132 -17.69 7.07 11.23
C TYR A 132 -17.35 6.92 12.73
N GLY A 133 -16.38 7.72 13.22
CA GLY A 133 -16.00 7.75 14.64
C GLY A 133 -15.03 6.65 15.09
N VAL A 134 -14.41 5.92 14.16
CA VAL A 134 -13.34 4.95 14.42
C VAL A 134 -12.09 5.34 13.64
N GLU A 135 -10.91 5.13 14.22
CA GLU A 135 -9.59 5.27 13.61
C GLU A 135 -8.82 3.94 13.66
N ILE A 136 -7.80 3.77 12.80
CA ILE A 136 -6.95 2.56 12.79
C ILE A 136 -6.25 2.29 14.14
N SER A 137 -6.02 3.33 14.92
CA SER A 137 -5.37 3.24 16.23
C SER A 137 -6.27 2.73 17.36
N ASP A 138 -7.59 2.65 17.16
CA ASP A 138 -8.57 2.17 18.16
C ASP A 138 -8.52 0.64 18.31
#